data_AF-A0A8H5DZ42-F1
#
_entry.id   AF-A0A8H5DZ42-F1
#
_cell.length_a   1.000
_cell.length_b   1.000
_cell.length_c   1.000
_cell.angle_alpha   90.00
_cell.angle_beta   90.00
_cell.angle_gamma   90.00
#
_symmetry.space_group_name_H-M   'P 1'
#
loop_
_entity.id
_entity.type
_entity.pdbx_description
1 polymer ?
#
loop_
_entity_poly.entity_id
_entity_poly.type
_entity_poly.pdbx_seq_one_letter_code
_entity_poly.pdbx_strand_id
1 'polypeptide(L)'
;MATADTPDAPGPPSATQYLTMIKPPTGYTPESGCQLLRPGAQGAIREFVKKAYQDYVLGCPQPWYLSTLIQVNVFSALVQNGVTLGFSDDWQRKGVMSPFSILGPLQSHDSYPINLQPTALQRSIPHHQWIDLFPIPQMRG
;
A
#
# COMPACT_ATOMS: atom_id res chain seq x y z
N MET A 1 -20.32 -18.27 -39.03
CA MET A 1 -20.37 -17.00 -38.27
C MET A 1 -19.95 -17.34 -36.85
N ALA A 2 -18.65 -17.22 -36.56
CA ALA A 2 -18.06 -17.65 -35.30
C ALA A 2 -17.92 -16.44 -34.37
N THR A 3 -18.52 -16.51 -33.19
CA THR A 3 -18.41 -15.51 -32.13
C THR A 3 -17.04 -15.67 -31.45
N ALA A 4 -16.26 -14.59 -31.42
CA ALA A 4 -15.00 -14.55 -30.69
C ALA A 4 -15.27 -14.47 -29.19
N ASP A 5 -14.77 -15.47 -28.45
CA ASP A 5 -14.73 -15.46 -26.99
C ASP A 5 -13.91 -14.26 -26.50
N THR A 6 -14.53 -13.47 -25.63
CA THR A 6 -13.89 -12.38 -24.91
C THR A 6 -13.10 -12.98 -23.75
N PRO A 7 -11.82 -12.61 -23.53
CA PRO A 7 -11.04 -13.18 -22.43
C PRO A 7 -11.71 -12.83 -21.09
N ASP A 8 -11.95 -13.87 -20.31
CA ASP A 8 -12.63 -13.84 -19.01
C ASP A 8 -11.97 -12.80 -18.09
N ALA A 9 -12.77 -11.90 -17.53
CA ALA A 9 -12.28 -10.91 -16.60
C ALA A 9 -11.67 -11.63 -15.38
N PRO A 10 -10.55 -11.15 -14.81
CA PRO A 10 -10.01 -11.74 -13.59
C PRO A 10 -11.10 -11.78 -12.53
N GLY A 11 -11.39 -12.98 -12.01
CA GLY A 11 -12.37 -13.16 -10.95
C GLY A 11 -12.08 -12.24 -9.76
N PRO A 12 -13.12 -11.79 -9.03
CA PRO A 12 -12.94 -10.83 -7.96
C PRO A 12 -11.91 -11.36 -6.94
N PRO A 13 -10.90 -10.55 -6.54
CA PRO A 13 -9.90 -10.97 -5.58
C PRO A 13 -10.56 -11.50 -4.32
N SER A 14 -10.10 -12.66 -3.84
CA SER A 14 -10.69 -13.36 -2.69
C SER A 14 -10.55 -12.52 -1.42
N ALA A 15 -11.55 -12.58 -0.51
CA ALA A 15 -11.47 -11.96 0.82
C ALA A 15 -10.16 -12.27 1.56
N THR A 16 -9.60 -13.46 1.33
CA THR A 16 -8.34 -13.88 1.93
C THR A 16 -7.18 -12.99 1.49
N GLN A 17 -7.14 -12.52 0.24
CA GLN A 17 -6.11 -11.59 -0.25
C GLN A 17 -6.20 -10.24 0.47
N TYR A 18 -7.41 -9.71 0.66
CA TYR A 18 -7.61 -8.47 1.42
C TYR A 18 -7.27 -8.61 2.91
N LEU A 19 -7.60 -9.75 3.52
CA LEU A 19 -7.28 -10.03 4.91
C LEU A 19 -5.77 -10.24 5.14
N THR A 20 -5.05 -10.77 4.15
CA THR A 20 -3.58 -10.85 4.20
C THR A 20 -2.91 -9.49 4.02
N MET A 21 -3.50 -8.57 3.25
CA MET A 21 -2.96 -7.22 3.04
C MET A 21 -2.96 -6.32 4.28
N ILE A 22 -3.82 -6.62 5.27
CA ILE A 22 -3.93 -5.87 6.54
C ILE A 22 -3.14 -6.60 7.66
N LYS A 23 -2.48 -7.73 7.36
CA LYS A 23 -1.57 -8.32 8.32
C LYS A 23 -0.27 -7.52 8.30
N PRO A 24 0.24 -7.11 9.47
CA PRO A 24 1.62 -6.69 9.54
C PRO A 24 2.53 -7.82 8.98
N PRO A 25 3.59 -7.49 8.22
CA PRO A 25 4.55 -8.48 7.72
C PRO A 25 5.03 -9.43 8.82
N THR A 26 5.40 -10.65 8.46
CA THR A 26 5.91 -11.61 9.45
C THR A 26 7.18 -11.05 10.12
N GLY A 27 7.15 -10.84 11.44
CA GLY A 27 8.26 -10.20 12.19
C GLY A 27 8.09 -8.70 12.45
N TYR A 28 6.98 -8.11 12.04
CA TYR A 28 6.68 -6.69 12.23
C TYR A 28 5.90 -6.46 13.53
N THR A 29 6.41 -5.58 14.40
CA THR A 29 5.69 -5.05 15.56
C THR A 29 5.43 -3.56 15.33
N PRO A 30 4.17 -3.12 15.12
CA PRO A 30 3.88 -1.71 14.90
C PRO A 30 4.25 -0.92 16.16
N GLU A 31 5.22 -0.01 16.04
CA GLU A 31 5.47 0.98 17.09
C GLU A 31 4.30 1.96 17.19
N SER A 32 4.17 2.60 18.36
CA SER A 32 3.06 3.43 18.84
C SER A 32 2.63 4.61 17.94
N GLY A 33 3.33 4.87 16.83
CA GLY A 33 3.18 6.06 15.99
C GLY A 33 2.00 6.03 15.01
N CYS A 34 1.67 4.87 14.43
CA CYS A 34 0.59 4.80 13.43
C CYS A 34 -0.74 4.42 14.07
N GLN A 35 -1.72 5.33 14.02
CA GLN A 35 -3.07 5.05 14.52
C GLN A 35 -3.78 3.91 13.76
N LEU A 36 -3.50 3.77 12.45
CA LEU A 36 -4.10 2.74 11.60
C LEU A 36 -3.47 1.36 11.77
N LEU A 37 -2.20 1.29 12.19
CA LEU A 37 -1.51 0.03 12.47
C LEU A 37 -1.66 -0.42 13.93
N ARG A 38 -2.36 0.36 14.77
CA ARG A 38 -2.73 -0.09 16.12
C ARG A 38 -3.59 -1.37 16.02
N PRO A 39 -3.38 -2.36 16.90
CA PRO A 39 -4.10 -3.63 16.83
C PRO A 39 -5.63 -3.49 16.77
N GLY A 40 -6.21 -2.57 17.54
CA GLY A 40 -7.65 -2.31 17.54
C GLY A 40 -8.17 -1.69 16.23
N ALA A 41 -7.43 -0.75 15.66
CA ALA A 41 -7.77 -0.13 14.37
C ALA A 41 -7.66 -1.14 13.23
N GLN A 42 -6.61 -1.96 13.22
CA GLN A 42 -6.47 -3.04 12.24
C GLN A 42 -7.59 -4.07 12.35
N GLY A 43 -8.04 -4.40 13.57
CA GLY A 43 -9.19 -5.27 13.79
C GLY A 43 -10.46 -4.71 13.15
N ALA A 44 -10.76 -3.43 13.41
CA ALA A 44 -11.92 -2.75 12.83
C ALA A 44 -11.85 -2.69 11.28
N ILE A 45 -10.68 -2.40 10.71
CA ILE A 45 -10.49 -2.39 9.25
C ILE A 45 -10.72 -3.80 8.67
N ARG A 46 -10.20 -4.85 9.31
CA ARG A 46 -10.41 -6.24 8.85
C ARG A 46 -11.88 -6.63 8.86
N GLU A 47 -12.60 -6.34 9.94
CA GLU A 47 -14.03 -6.63 10.02
C GLU A 47 -14.84 -5.81 9.00
N PHE A 48 -14.49 -4.54 8.79
CA PHE A 48 -15.10 -3.71 7.76
C PHE A 48 -14.92 -4.32 6.36
N VAL A 49 -13.68 -4.66 5.98
CA VAL A 49 -13.38 -5.22 4.65
C VAL A 49 -14.07 -6.57 4.46
N LYS A 50 -14.08 -7.42 5.49
CA LYS A 50 -14.79 -8.70 5.48
C LYS A 50 -16.28 -8.50 5.23
N LYS A 51 -16.93 -7.58 5.94
CA LYS A 51 -18.36 -7.29 5.77
C LYS A 51 -18.66 -6.74 4.38
N ALA A 52 -17.87 -5.78 3.91
CA ALA A 52 -18.03 -5.19 2.59
C ALA A 52 -17.91 -6.23 1.46
N TYR A 53 -16.98 -7.18 1.60
CA TYR A 53 -16.83 -8.30 0.67
C TYR A 53 -18.01 -9.27 0.72
N GLN A 54 -18.46 -9.66 1.91
CA GLN A 54 -19.63 -10.53 2.06
C GLN A 54 -20.86 -9.95 1.38
N ASP A 55 -21.12 -8.65 1.60
CA ASP A 55 -22.24 -7.96 0.99
C ASP A 55 -22.12 -7.88 -0.53
N TYR A 56 -20.90 -7.68 -1.04
CA TYR A 56 -20.64 -7.71 -2.48
C TYR A 56 -20.96 -9.09 -3.08
N VAL A 57 -20.49 -10.18 -2.46
CA VAL A 57 -20.75 -11.56 -2.94
C VAL A 57 -22.23 -11.93 -2.86
N LEU A 58 -22.94 -11.41 -1.85
CA LEU A 58 -24.40 -11.58 -1.70
C LEU A 58 -25.22 -10.69 -2.65
N GLY A 59 -24.59 -9.88 -3.50
CA GLY A 59 -25.29 -8.99 -4.44
C GLY A 59 -25.89 -7.74 -3.79
N CYS A 60 -25.46 -7.40 -2.57
CA CYS A 60 -25.96 -6.29 -1.75
C CYS A 60 -24.89 -5.24 -1.38
N PRO A 61 -23.99 -4.80 -2.30
CA PRO A 61 -22.94 -3.84 -1.97
C PRO A 61 -23.54 -2.49 -1.58
N GLN A 62 -22.97 -1.84 -0.55
CA GLN A 62 -23.41 -0.53 -0.12
C GLN A 62 -22.55 0.60 -0.72
N PRO A 63 -23.14 1.70 -1.20
CA PRO A 63 -22.38 2.80 -1.81
C PRO A 63 -21.32 3.42 -0.89
N TRP A 64 -21.60 3.49 0.42
CA TRP A 64 -20.67 4.06 1.41
C TRP A 64 -19.44 3.19 1.66
N TYR A 65 -19.41 1.93 1.21
CA TYR A 65 -18.21 1.10 1.32
C TYR A 65 -17.07 1.60 0.45
N LEU A 66 -17.38 2.21 -0.70
CA LEU A 66 -16.39 2.55 -1.71
C LEU A 66 -15.32 3.50 -1.17
N SER A 67 -15.72 4.58 -0.50
CA SER A 67 -14.78 5.58 0.03
C SER A 67 -13.79 4.97 1.03
N THR A 68 -14.28 4.15 1.97
CA THR A 68 -13.43 3.50 2.96
C THR A 68 -12.57 2.40 2.33
N LEU A 69 -13.09 1.62 1.38
CA LEU A 69 -12.30 0.62 0.66
C LEU A 69 -11.16 1.26 -0.14
N ILE A 70 -11.41 2.39 -0.81
CA ILE A 70 -10.36 3.14 -1.51
C ILE A 70 -9.27 3.56 -0.52
N GLN A 71 -9.64 4.11 0.64
CA GLN A 71 -8.66 4.52 1.66
C GLN A 71 -7.82 3.33 2.16
N VAL A 72 -8.46 2.19 2.44
CA VAL A 72 -7.78 0.97 2.89
C VAL A 72 -6.84 0.44 1.81
N ASN A 73 -7.28 0.42 0.54
CA ASN A 73 -6.47 -0.04 -0.58
C ASN A 73 -5.25 0.86 -0.80
N VAL A 74 -5.45 2.18 -0.81
CA VAL A 74 -4.34 3.15 -0.96
C VAL A 74 -3.35 2.99 0.18
N PHE A 75 -3.82 2.95 1.43
CA PHE A 75 -2.95 2.80 2.59
C PHE A 75 -2.16 1.48 2.55
N SER A 76 -2.83 0.37 2.23
CA SER A 76 -2.18 -0.94 2.10
C SER A 76 -1.12 -0.94 0.99
N ALA A 77 -1.42 -0.33 -0.16
CA ALA A 77 -0.45 -0.20 -1.24
C ALA A 77 0.79 0.61 -0.83
N LEU A 78 0.61 1.73 -0.10
CA LEU A 78 1.74 2.53 0.41
C LEU A 78 2.61 1.73 1.39
N VAL A 79 2.00 0.96 2.30
CA VAL A 79 2.72 0.08 3.22
C VAL A 79 3.53 -0.97 2.45
N GLN A 80 2.92 -1.63 1.46
CA GLN A 80 3.61 -2.63 0.63
C GLN A 80 4.76 -2.03 -0.17
N ASN A 81 4.58 -0.82 -0.70
CA ASN A 81 5.65 -0.09 -1.38
C ASN A 81 6.81 0.18 -0.41
N GLY A 82 6.53 0.59 0.83
CA GLY A 82 7.53 0.79 1.86
C GLY A 82 8.31 -0.49 2.19
N VAL A 83 7.63 -1.61 2.36
CA VAL A 83 8.26 -2.93 2.56
C VAL A 83 9.14 -3.29 1.37
N THR A 84 8.68 -3.05 0.15
CA THR A 84 9.44 -3.31 -1.09
C THR A 84 10.70 -2.46 -1.19
N LEU A 85 10.66 -1.23 -0.66
CA LEU A 85 11.82 -0.34 -0.57
C LEU A 85 12.76 -0.67 0.60
N GLY A 86 12.39 -1.61 1.47
CA GLY A 86 13.14 -1.97 2.68
C GLY A 86 12.99 -0.95 3.81
N PHE A 87 11.91 -0.18 3.82
CA PHE A 87 11.66 0.83 4.83
C PHE A 87 11.01 0.25 6.09
N SER A 88 11.45 0.74 7.26
CA SER A 88 10.77 0.58 8.54
C SER A 88 9.53 1.49 8.62
N ASP A 89 8.61 1.18 9.51
CA ASP A 89 7.34 1.87 9.78
C ASP A 89 7.50 3.33 10.19
N ASP A 90 8.72 3.67 10.57
CA ASP A 90 9.15 5.00 10.92
C ASP A 90 8.91 6.02 9.79
N TRP A 91 8.64 5.59 8.56
CA TRP A 91 8.25 6.48 7.46
C TRP A 91 7.05 7.39 7.79
N GLN A 92 6.22 7.02 8.78
CA GLN A 92 5.10 7.82 9.27
C GLN A 92 5.47 8.83 10.37
N ARG A 93 6.64 8.67 10.99
CA ARG A 93 7.10 9.53 12.08
C ARG A 93 7.60 10.85 11.50
N LYS A 94 7.19 11.96 12.13
CA LYS A 94 7.67 13.30 11.76
C LYS A 94 9.19 13.38 11.82
N GLY A 95 9.79 13.97 10.80
CA GLY A 95 11.23 14.21 10.74
C GLY A 95 12.05 13.03 10.23
N VAL A 96 11.41 11.93 9.82
CA VAL A 96 12.11 10.82 9.17
C VAL A 96 12.34 11.18 7.70
N MET A 97 13.60 11.44 7.39
CA MET A 97 14.06 11.82 6.07
C MET A 97 14.29 10.60 5.18
N SER A 98 14.06 10.75 3.88
CA SER A 98 14.30 9.69 2.91
C SER A 98 15.78 9.28 2.88
N PRO A 99 16.08 7.97 2.99
CA PRO A 99 17.43 7.45 2.77
C PRO A 99 17.98 7.82 1.38
N PHE A 100 17.11 7.95 0.38
CA PHE A 100 17.53 8.29 -0.99
C PHE A 100 18.14 9.67 -1.08
N SER A 101 17.70 10.61 -0.25
CA SER A 101 18.23 11.99 -0.21
C SER A 101 19.49 12.14 0.64
N ILE A 102 19.70 11.27 1.64
CA ILE A 102 20.81 11.38 2.60
C ILE A 102 21.97 10.46 2.20
N LEU A 103 21.66 9.19 1.96
CA LEU A 103 22.65 8.13 1.72
C LEU A 103 22.71 7.74 0.23
N GLY A 104 21.67 8.09 -0.53
CA GLY A 104 21.43 7.53 -1.86
C GLY A 104 20.72 6.17 -1.80
N PRO A 105 20.49 5.53 -2.95
CA PRO A 105 19.88 4.20 -3.01
C PRO A 105 20.74 3.19 -2.25
N LEU A 106 20.17 2.51 -1.24
CA LEU A 106 20.89 1.46 -0.49
C LEU A 106 21.18 0.22 -1.34
N GLN A 107 20.41 0.02 -2.41
CA GLN A 107 20.56 -1.08 -3.35
C GLN A 107 20.83 -0.55 -4.75
N SER A 108 21.31 -1.42 -5.65
CA SER A 108 21.38 -1.10 -7.07
C SER A 108 20.02 -0.66 -7.58
N HIS A 109 20.01 0.29 -8.51
CA HIS A 109 18.79 0.85 -9.08
C HIS A 109 17.84 -0.23 -9.64
N ASP A 110 18.42 -1.30 -10.18
CA ASP A 110 17.70 -2.44 -10.76
C ASP A 110 17.03 -3.35 -9.71
N SER A 111 17.35 -3.19 -8.43
CA SER A 111 16.72 -3.93 -7.32
C SER A 111 15.35 -3.38 -6.94
N TYR A 112 15.04 -2.15 -7.36
CA TYR A 112 13.74 -1.53 -7.09
C TYR A 112 12.79 -1.71 -8.28
N PRO A 113 11.48 -1.92 -8.04
CA PRO A 113 10.48 -1.88 -9.10
C PRO A 113 10.55 -0.55 -9.85
N ILE A 114 10.39 -0.59 -11.17
CA ILE A 114 10.53 0.59 -12.05
C ILE A 114 9.72 1.81 -11.57
N ASN A 115 8.52 1.57 -11.05
CA ASN A 115 7.62 2.62 -10.57
C ASN A 115 8.02 3.20 -9.20
N LEU A 116 8.87 2.50 -8.45
CA LEU A 116 9.35 2.91 -7.13
C LEU A 116 10.82 3.32 -7.12
N GLN A 117 11.53 3.20 -8.24
CA GLN A 117 12.90 3.70 -8.38
C GLN A 117 12.98 5.18 -7.98
N PRO A 118 14.04 5.57 -7.25
CA PRO A 118 14.22 6.94 -6.80
C PRO A 118 14.53 7.87 -7.97
N THR A 119 13.77 8.96 -8.09
CA THR A 119 13.99 9.97 -9.13
C THR A 119 15.25 10.79 -8.86
N ALA A 120 15.77 11.48 -9.90
CA ALA A 120 16.90 12.38 -9.75
C ALA A 120 16.63 13.48 -8.72
N LEU A 121 15.40 14.00 -8.66
CA LEU A 121 15.00 15.02 -7.70
C LEU A 121 14.99 14.47 -6.28
N GLN A 122 14.37 13.31 -6.04
CA GLN A 122 14.36 12.65 -4.72
C GLN A 122 15.77 12.40 -4.16
N ARG A 123 16.74 12.09 -5.04
CA ARG A 123 18.15 11.89 -4.65
C ARG A 123 18.88 13.18 -4.29
N SER A 124 18.36 14.33 -4.70
CA SER A 124 19.03 15.63 -4.56
C SER A 124 18.40 16.53 -3.50
N ILE A 125 17.10 16.37 -3.23
CA ILE A 125 16.35 17.23 -2.33
C ILE A 125 16.01 16.45 -1.06
N PRO A 126 16.40 16.94 0.14
CA PRO A 126 15.95 16.37 1.40
C PRO A 126 14.43 16.44 1.51
N HIS A 127 13.80 15.28 1.70
CA HIS A 127 12.36 15.16 1.79
C HIS A 127 11.95 14.05 2.77
N HIS A 128 10.69 14.03 3.15
CA HIS A 128 10.17 13.05 4.09
C HIS A 128 9.93 11.70 3.40
N GLN A 129 10.31 10.61 4.08
CA GLN A 129 10.26 9.25 3.54
C GLN A 129 8.89 8.79 3.00
N TRP A 130 7.76 9.34 3.46
CA TRP A 130 6.43 8.95 2.94
C TRP A 130 6.23 9.29 1.46
N ILE A 131 6.98 10.27 0.92
CA ILE A 131 6.91 10.66 -0.50
C ILE A 131 7.44 9.53 -1.39
N ASP A 132 8.42 8.76 -0.94
CA ASP A 132 9.01 7.68 -1.72
C ASP A 132 8.03 6.55 -2.05
N LEU A 133 6.96 6.44 -1.26
CA LEU A 133 5.98 5.36 -1.32
C LEU A 133 5.02 5.46 -2.51
N PHE A 134 4.95 6.61 -3.20
CA PHE A 134 4.06 6.76 -4.35
C PHE A 134 4.63 6.00 -5.58
N PRO A 135 3.84 5.16 -6.24
CA PRO A 135 4.28 4.43 -7.43
C PRO A 135 4.29 5.29 -8.71
N ILE A 136 4.06 6.60 -8.59
CA ILE A 136 3.99 7.52 -9.72
C ILE A 136 5.16 8.51 -9.57
N PRO A 137 6.22 8.40 -10.38
CA PRO A 137 7.41 9.26 -10.27
C PRO A 137 7.09 10.75 -10.24
N GLN A 138 6.12 11.20 -11.05
CA GLN A 138 5.71 12.59 -11.15
C GLN A 138 5.12 13.17 -9.86
N MET A 139 4.59 12.32 -8.96
CA MET A 139 4.08 12.75 -7.65
C MET A 139 5.20 12.96 -6.63
N ARG A 140 6.42 12.50 -6.93
CA ARG A 140 7.57 12.47 -6.02
C ARG A 140 8.65 13.50 -6.37
N GLY A 141 8.52 14.12 -7.54
CA GLY A 141 9.39 15.17 -8.08
C GLY A 141 10.35 14.70 -9.15
#